data_AF-Q4ZPG9-F1
#
_entry.id   AF-Q4ZPG9-F1
#
_cell.length_a   1.000
_cell.length_b   1.000
_cell.length_c   1.000
_cell.angle_alpha   90.00
_cell.angle_beta   90.00
_cell.angle_gamma   90.00
#
_symmetry.space_group_name_H-M   'P 1'
#
loop_
_entity.id
_entity.type
_entity.pdbx_description
1 polymer ?
#
loop_
_entity_poly.entity_id
_entity_poly.type
_entity_poly.pdbx_seq_one_letter_code
_entity_poly.pdbx_strand_id
1 'polypeptide(L)'
;MNTYGRKCVGFCLLSIFVIMALASGAHANTGAEDPVGASSNETNEAVAAEAVQELFEPRFTVMLDKLHSVADVLTAKHPVHYYGFVSHRGQDVLLYAPVGDPVTNEWKTEYYENGEWVAQTLNTKVFKDLAPGAEVIIRVTPRNSLAGGRLPYTVRLGSYPVLKSYELLDEPGVIRIPSGYTNPGWLATQIYKEAIFEARFTDTKGAPLEGGMAILDLSFGKGEPSIEHVLTSNADGFVSQRIEFGRCYGGVEAQDFVHTQRGFNTWRSHYKVAGYTVHNFSLGPMTATPHVFYMGHICTQTVLQTVAPRG
;
A
#
# COMPACT_ATOMS: atom_id res chain seq x y z
N MET A 1 -10.56 -46.51 -0.48
CA MET A 1 -11.21 -46.55 0.84
C MET A 1 -10.18 -46.15 1.89
N ASN A 2 -10.58 -45.21 2.74
CA ASN A 2 -9.94 -44.65 3.96
C ASN A 2 -8.61 -43.89 3.75
N THR A 3 -8.53 -42.55 3.71
CA THR A 3 -9.06 -41.43 4.53
C THR A 3 -8.46 -41.27 5.94
N TYR A 4 -8.11 -40.01 6.21
CA TYR A 4 -7.83 -39.34 7.49
C TYR A 4 -6.45 -39.47 8.15
N GLY A 5 -5.72 -38.34 8.14
CA GLY A 5 -5.33 -37.70 9.41
C GLY A 5 -3.86 -37.33 9.56
N ARG A 6 -3.50 -36.07 9.27
CA ARG A 6 -2.63 -35.32 10.18
C ARG A 6 -2.88 -33.82 10.09
N LYS A 7 -3.47 -33.32 11.18
CA LYS A 7 -3.90 -31.95 11.41
C LYS A 7 -2.72 -31.05 11.76
N CYS A 8 -2.95 -29.76 11.49
CA CYS A 8 -2.26 -28.56 11.95
C CYS A 8 -1.47 -28.72 13.26
N VAL A 9 -0.19 -28.35 13.19
CA VAL A 9 0.58 -27.87 14.34
C VAL A 9 1.17 -26.54 13.88
N GLY A 10 0.53 -25.45 14.27
CA GLY A 10 0.88 -24.11 13.83
C GLY A 10 0.11 -23.09 14.63
N PHE A 11 0.18 -23.16 15.94
CA PHE A 11 -0.32 -22.15 16.88
C PHE A 11 0.40 -22.40 18.22
N CYS A 12 1.05 -21.37 18.77
CA CYS A 12 1.75 -21.27 20.08
C CYS A 12 3.26 -20.94 20.06
N LEU A 13 3.70 -19.94 19.28
CA LEU A 13 5.02 -19.30 19.51
C LEU A 13 4.95 -17.78 19.76
N LEU A 14 3.87 -17.11 19.33
CA LEU A 14 3.69 -15.66 19.55
C LEU A 14 3.52 -15.25 21.03
N SER A 15 3.15 -16.17 21.93
CA SER A 15 2.98 -15.87 23.36
C SER A 15 4.27 -15.91 24.18
N ILE A 16 5.35 -16.53 23.69
CA ILE A 16 6.56 -16.77 24.49
C ILE A 16 7.57 -15.61 24.35
N PHE A 17 7.63 -14.94 23.20
CA PHE A 17 8.60 -13.86 22.98
C PHE A 17 8.29 -12.54 23.69
N VAL A 18 7.02 -12.30 24.07
CA VAL A 18 6.65 -11.07 24.81
C VAL A 18 7.25 -11.04 26.22
N ILE A 19 7.51 -12.20 26.84
CA ILE A 19 8.04 -12.27 28.21
C ILE A 19 9.53 -11.89 28.26
N MET A 20 10.34 -12.23 27.25
CA MET A 20 11.77 -11.90 27.28
C MET A 20 12.07 -10.42 26.98
N ALA A 21 11.24 -9.73 26.22
CA ALA A 21 11.45 -8.30 25.94
C ALA A 21 11.08 -7.37 27.12
N LEU A 22 10.31 -7.87 28.11
CA LEU A 22 9.93 -7.13 29.31
C LEU A 22 10.98 -7.20 30.44
N ALA A 23 11.92 -8.17 30.38
CA ALA A 23 12.84 -8.44 31.48
C ALA A 23 14.14 -7.61 31.46
N SER A 24 14.49 -6.95 30.36
CA SER A 24 15.77 -6.22 30.24
C SER A 24 15.77 -4.81 30.87
N GLY A 25 14.76 -4.47 31.66
CA GLY A 25 14.58 -3.14 32.27
C GLY A 25 14.95 -3.02 33.75
N ALA A 26 15.42 -4.07 34.42
CA ALA A 26 15.69 -4.04 35.86
C ALA A 26 17.07 -4.61 36.21
N HIS A 27 17.90 -3.77 36.85
CA HIS A 27 19.07 -3.99 37.74
C HIS A 27 20.06 -2.82 37.51
N ALA A 28 20.65 -2.15 38.51
CA ALA A 28 20.96 -2.54 39.87
C ALA A 28 20.98 -1.34 40.85
N ASN A 29 20.68 -1.65 42.10
CA ASN A 29 20.77 -0.82 43.29
C ASN A 29 22.18 -0.99 43.92
N THR A 30 22.77 0.05 44.49
CA THR A 30 23.89 -0.08 45.45
C THR A 30 23.70 0.91 46.58
N GLY A 31 23.58 0.40 47.81
CA GLY A 31 23.28 1.15 49.02
C GLY A 31 24.50 1.60 49.85
N ALA A 32 24.21 2.14 51.02
CA ALA A 32 25.11 2.31 52.16
C ALA A 32 24.30 2.40 53.47
N GLU A 33 24.86 1.84 54.55
CA GLU A 33 24.28 1.57 55.89
C GLU A 33 24.32 2.77 56.88
N ASP A 34 23.24 2.93 57.68
CA ASP A 34 23.01 3.26 59.13
C ASP A 34 24.07 3.97 60.05
N PRO A 35 23.77 4.51 61.28
CA PRO A 35 22.61 4.25 62.19
C PRO A 35 22.00 5.40 63.08
N VAL A 36 20.82 5.08 63.66
CA VAL A 36 20.25 5.32 65.03
C VAL A 36 20.00 6.74 65.61
N GLY A 37 18.73 6.97 66.00
CA GLY A 37 18.30 7.92 67.05
C GLY A 37 16.77 7.97 67.22
N ALA A 38 16.23 7.44 68.32
CA ALA A 38 14.79 7.38 68.61
C ALA A 38 14.25 8.67 69.28
N SER A 39 13.03 9.09 68.92
CA SER A 39 12.02 9.66 69.86
C SER A 39 10.67 9.85 69.17
N SER A 40 9.61 9.53 69.91
CA SER A 40 8.18 9.54 69.61
C SER A 40 7.56 10.93 69.35
N ASN A 41 6.64 11.01 68.39
CA ASN A 41 5.24 11.44 68.62
C ASN A 41 4.41 11.35 67.33
N GLU A 42 3.13 11.06 67.54
CA GLU A 42 2.11 10.64 66.60
C GLU A 42 1.68 11.71 65.56
N THR A 43 0.92 11.22 64.57
CA THR A 43 0.02 11.93 63.65
C THR A 43 0.66 12.74 62.52
N ASN A 44 0.91 12.06 61.41
CA ASN A 44 0.15 12.31 60.18
C ASN A 44 0.25 11.07 59.29
N GLU A 45 -0.88 10.39 59.13
CA GLU A 45 -1.07 9.34 58.13
C GLU A 45 -0.80 9.94 56.74
N ALA A 46 0.45 9.83 56.29
CA ALA A 46 0.76 9.86 54.88
C ALA A 46 0.18 8.57 54.31
N VAL A 47 -1.07 8.64 53.83
CA VAL A 47 -1.63 7.67 52.91
C VAL A 47 -0.66 7.63 51.74
N ALA A 48 0.23 6.64 51.76
CA ALA A 48 0.96 6.21 50.60
C ALA A 48 -0.12 5.82 49.59
N ALA A 49 -0.43 6.74 48.68
CA ALA A 49 -1.07 6.39 47.44
C ALA A 49 -0.10 5.40 46.78
N GLU A 50 -0.38 4.12 46.94
CA GLU A 50 0.04 3.12 45.99
C GLU A 50 -0.43 3.63 44.64
N ALA A 51 0.47 4.31 43.92
CA ALA A 51 0.35 4.51 42.51
C ALA A 51 0.40 3.11 41.93
N VAL A 52 -0.78 2.48 41.82
CA VAL A 52 -1.01 1.39 40.88
C VAL A 52 -0.60 2.00 39.54
N GLN A 53 0.64 1.72 39.13
CA GLN A 53 1.03 1.87 37.75
C GLN A 53 0.05 0.96 37.02
N GLU A 54 -1.01 1.54 36.44
CA GLU A 54 -1.82 0.85 35.46
C GLU A 54 -0.84 0.48 34.34
N LEU A 55 -0.30 -0.75 34.43
CA LEU A 55 0.48 -1.38 33.40
C LEU A 55 -0.47 -1.58 32.23
N PHE A 56 -0.59 -0.56 31.39
CA PHE A 56 -1.42 -0.67 30.21
C PHE A 56 -0.81 -1.71 29.28
N GLU A 57 -1.53 -2.79 29.07
CA GLU A 57 -1.06 -3.87 28.21
C GLU A 57 -0.81 -3.34 26.79
N PRO A 58 0.34 -3.69 26.20
CA PRO A 58 0.62 -3.34 24.82
C PRO A 58 -0.40 -4.02 23.89
N ARG A 59 -0.91 -3.26 22.91
CA ARG A 59 -1.82 -3.83 21.91
C ARG A 59 -0.99 -4.61 20.88
N PHE A 60 -1.17 -5.93 20.82
CA PHE A 60 -0.53 -6.77 19.81
C PHE A 60 -1.54 -7.23 18.75
N THR A 61 -1.22 -7.00 17.48
CA THR A 61 -2.07 -7.41 16.35
C THR A 61 -1.29 -8.34 15.43
N VAL A 62 -1.78 -9.57 15.24
CA VAL A 62 -1.27 -10.49 14.22
C VAL A 62 -1.90 -10.13 12.87
N MET A 63 -1.06 -9.86 11.88
CA MET A 63 -1.48 -9.49 10.53
C MET A 63 -1.72 -10.73 9.67
N LEU A 64 -2.78 -10.67 8.86
CA LEU A 64 -3.04 -11.65 7.80
C LEU A 64 -1.98 -11.56 6.69
N ASP A 65 -1.81 -12.64 5.92
CA ASP A 65 -0.91 -12.72 4.76
C ASP A 65 -1.39 -11.88 3.57
N LYS A 66 -1.27 -10.57 3.73
CA LYS A 66 -1.54 -9.54 2.73
C LYS A 66 -0.74 -8.29 3.04
N LEU A 67 -0.81 -7.28 2.18
CA LEU A 67 -0.28 -5.96 2.51
C LEU A 67 -1.36 -5.16 3.26
N HIS A 68 -1.06 -4.70 4.47
CA HIS A 68 -1.96 -3.84 5.25
C HIS A 68 -1.52 -2.39 5.15
N SER A 69 -2.48 -1.47 5.03
CA SER A 69 -2.28 -0.04 5.29
C SER A 69 -2.99 0.32 6.59
N VAL A 70 -2.24 0.42 7.66
CA VAL A 70 -2.73 0.69 9.01
C VAL A 70 -2.76 2.19 9.23
N ALA A 71 -3.93 2.73 9.56
CA ALA A 71 -4.09 4.06 10.11
C ALA A 71 -4.67 3.91 11.51
N ASP A 72 -3.93 4.32 12.54
CA ASP A 72 -4.31 4.14 13.93
C ASP A 72 -3.79 5.33 14.78
N VAL A 73 -4.10 5.33 16.08
CA VAL A 73 -3.81 6.44 16.98
C VAL A 73 -3.19 5.92 18.28
N LEU A 74 -1.99 6.38 18.59
CA LEU A 74 -1.37 6.18 19.89
C LEU A 74 -2.06 7.06 20.93
N THR A 75 -2.24 6.54 22.14
CA THR A 75 -2.89 7.27 23.24
C THR A 75 -2.09 7.10 24.52
N ALA A 76 -2.34 7.93 25.54
CA ALA A 76 -1.74 7.74 26.86
C ALA A 76 -2.03 6.34 27.46
N LYS A 77 -3.23 5.78 27.17
CA LYS A 77 -3.62 4.43 27.57
C LYS A 77 -2.93 3.33 26.76
N HIS A 78 -2.70 3.55 25.47
CA HIS A 78 -2.02 2.59 24.61
C HIS A 78 -0.89 3.30 23.86
N PRO A 79 0.24 3.56 24.54
CA PRO A 79 1.34 4.32 23.95
C PRO A 79 2.20 3.45 23.02
N VAL A 80 1.99 2.13 22.99
CA VAL A 80 2.73 1.21 22.12
C VAL A 80 1.78 0.26 21.42
N HIS A 81 1.83 0.24 20.09
CA HIS A 81 1.10 -0.72 19.25
C HIS A 81 2.11 -1.66 18.59
N TYR A 82 1.95 -2.96 18.78
CA TYR A 82 2.76 -4.00 18.19
C TYR A 82 2.01 -4.68 17.04
N TYR A 83 2.75 -5.00 15.98
CA TYR A 83 2.22 -5.74 14.84
C TYR A 83 3.18 -6.88 14.49
N GLY A 84 2.64 -8.08 14.32
CA GLY A 84 3.38 -9.25 13.85
C GLY A 84 2.89 -9.70 12.49
N PHE A 85 3.80 -10.03 11.57
CA PHE A 85 3.50 -10.57 10.26
C PHE A 85 4.34 -11.85 10.03
N VAL A 86 3.73 -12.89 9.45
CA VAL A 86 4.42 -14.15 9.15
C VAL A 86 4.69 -14.26 7.65
N SER A 87 5.95 -14.43 7.28
CA SER A 87 6.35 -14.73 5.90
C SER A 87 6.10 -16.21 5.59
N HIS A 88 4.85 -16.57 5.29
CA HIS A 88 4.43 -17.97 5.13
C HIS A 88 5.22 -18.78 4.08
N ARG A 89 5.63 -18.13 2.98
CA ARG A 89 6.35 -18.75 1.85
C ARG A 89 7.82 -18.33 1.79
N GLY A 90 8.31 -17.57 2.78
CA GLY A 90 9.61 -16.92 2.73
C GLY A 90 9.65 -15.74 1.75
N GLN A 91 8.48 -15.16 1.43
CA GLN A 91 8.37 -13.92 0.67
C GLN A 91 8.95 -12.75 1.44
N ASP A 92 9.36 -11.71 0.72
CA ASP A 92 9.88 -10.49 1.32
C ASP A 92 8.74 -9.76 2.03
N VAL A 93 9.06 -9.04 3.10
CA VAL A 93 8.09 -8.24 3.86
C VAL A 93 8.44 -6.77 3.73
N LEU A 94 7.44 -5.95 3.42
CA LEU A 94 7.53 -4.50 3.38
C LEU A 94 7.13 -3.93 4.74
N LEU A 95 7.95 -3.02 5.25
CA LEU A 95 7.57 -2.03 6.25
C LEU A 95 7.74 -0.64 5.65
N TYR A 96 6.65 0.12 5.57
CA TYR A 96 6.65 1.46 5.00
C TYR A 96 5.93 2.46 5.92
N ALA A 97 6.59 3.57 6.23
CA ALA A 97 6.05 4.69 7.00
C ALA A 97 5.83 5.88 6.05
N PRO A 98 4.62 6.06 5.49
CA PRO A 98 4.37 7.07 4.45
C PRO A 98 4.41 8.54 4.90
N VAL A 99 4.36 8.81 6.21
CA VAL A 99 4.11 10.16 6.73
C VAL A 99 5.31 10.65 7.52
N GLY A 100 5.79 11.85 7.15
CA GLY A 100 6.89 12.52 7.83
C GLY A 100 8.26 11.92 7.57
N ASP A 101 9.29 12.52 8.16
CA ASP A 101 10.64 11.96 8.20
C ASP A 101 10.73 10.96 9.37
N PRO A 102 11.04 9.68 9.14
CA PRO A 102 11.06 8.65 10.19
C PRO A 102 12.00 8.98 11.34
N VAL A 103 13.02 9.80 11.13
CA VAL A 103 14.00 10.19 12.15
C VAL A 103 13.44 11.28 13.08
N THR A 104 12.62 12.18 12.56
CA THR A 104 12.16 13.38 13.29
C THR A 104 10.67 13.38 13.61
N ASN A 105 9.89 12.47 13.01
CA ASN A 105 8.45 12.36 13.22
C ASN A 105 8.09 12.14 14.69
N GLU A 106 6.95 12.67 15.15
CA GLU A 106 6.53 12.63 16.57
C GLU A 106 6.33 11.20 17.11
N TRP A 107 6.11 10.24 16.21
CA TRP A 107 6.17 8.81 16.47
C TRP A 107 7.33 8.15 15.74
N LYS A 108 7.77 7.00 16.25
CA LYS A 108 8.79 6.17 15.62
C LYS A 108 8.25 4.76 15.40
N THR A 109 8.73 4.12 14.34
CA THR A 109 8.57 2.69 14.12
C THR A 109 9.90 1.99 14.40
N GLU A 110 9.83 0.91 15.15
CA GLU A 110 10.95 0.02 15.42
C GLU A 110 10.58 -1.39 14.98
N TYR A 111 11.56 -2.14 14.49
CA TYR A 111 11.39 -3.54 14.14
C TYR A 111 12.33 -4.41 14.95
N TYR A 112 11.90 -5.63 15.26
CA TYR A 112 12.68 -6.58 16.05
C TYR A 112 13.57 -7.41 15.13
N GLU A 113 14.89 -7.30 15.30
CA GLU A 113 15.88 -7.99 14.47
C GLU A 113 17.08 -8.38 15.36
N ASN A 114 17.55 -9.63 15.24
CA ASN A 114 18.71 -10.14 15.98
C ASN A 114 18.66 -9.98 17.52
N GLY A 115 17.46 -10.02 18.10
CA GLY A 115 17.28 -9.91 19.54
C GLY A 115 17.06 -8.48 20.05
N GLU A 116 17.18 -7.48 19.18
CA GLU A 116 17.12 -6.06 19.53
C GLU A 116 16.04 -5.30 18.76
N TRP A 117 15.61 -4.18 19.33
CA TRP A 117 14.72 -3.23 18.65
C TRP A 117 15.54 -2.24 17.84
N VAL A 118 15.36 -2.26 16.52
CA VAL A 118 16.05 -1.35 15.60
C VAL A 118 15.09 -0.26 15.15
N ALA A 119 15.48 1.00 15.36
CA ALA A 119 14.71 2.14 14.89
C ALA A 119 14.77 2.28 13.37
N GLN A 120 13.61 2.47 12.76
CA GLN A 120 13.51 2.76 11.33
C GLN A 120 13.95 4.21 11.06
N THR A 121 14.98 4.37 10.22
CA THR A 121 15.54 5.68 9.84
C THR A 121 15.19 6.10 8.41
N LEU A 122 14.65 5.19 7.61
CA LEU A 122 14.20 5.43 6.24
C LEU A 122 12.72 5.10 6.12
N ASN A 123 12.00 5.74 5.19
CA ASN A 123 10.55 5.49 5.04
C ASN A 123 10.24 4.03 4.73
N THR A 124 11.18 3.30 4.16
CA THR A 124 11.01 1.92 3.72
C THR A 124 12.08 1.01 4.31
N LYS A 125 11.67 -0.11 4.90
CA LYS A 125 12.51 -1.28 5.19
C LYS A 125 11.91 -2.47 4.45
N VAL A 126 12.76 -3.24 3.78
CA VAL A 126 12.39 -4.51 3.16
C VAL A 126 13.13 -5.61 3.88
N PHE A 127 12.41 -6.55 4.47
CA PHE A 127 12.96 -7.77 5.05
C PHE A 127 13.07 -8.81 3.93
N LYS A 128 14.30 -9.21 3.62
CA LYS A 128 14.63 -10.10 2.51
C LYS A 128 15.15 -11.43 3.02
N ASP A 129 15.23 -12.41 2.13
CA ASP A 129 15.85 -13.71 2.38
C ASP A 129 15.26 -14.44 3.61
N LEU A 130 13.97 -14.21 3.84
CA LEU A 130 13.24 -14.80 4.96
C LEU A 130 12.99 -16.30 4.73
N ALA A 131 13.23 -17.10 5.76
CA ALA A 131 12.80 -18.49 5.75
C ALA A 131 11.25 -18.57 5.78
N PRO A 132 10.63 -19.58 5.14
CA PRO A 132 9.20 -19.83 5.31
C PRO A 132 8.82 -19.98 6.79
N GLY A 133 7.80 -19.23 7.21
CA GLY A 133 7.36 -19.13 8.60
C GLY A 133 8.11 -18.10 9.45
N ALA A 134 9.07 -17.35 8.89
CA ALA A 134 9.75 -16.29 9.61
C ALA A 134 8.78 -15.18 10.06
N GLU A 135 8.96 -14.70 11.28
CA GLU A 135 8.14 -13.65 11.88
C GLU A 135 8.84 -12.30 11.75
N VAL A 136 8.08 -11.28 11.32
CA VAL A 136 8.47 -9.87 11.35
C VAL A 136 7.61 -9.17 12.39
N ILE A 137 8.25 -8.61 13.41
CA ILE A 137 7.56 -7.90 14.48
C ILE A 137 8.00 -6.44 14.44
N ILE A 138 7.03 -5.54 14.47
CA ILE A 138 7.26 -4.11 14.59
C ILE A 138 6.52 -3.56 15.81
N ARG A 139 6.94 -2.39 16.27
CA ARG A 139 6.18 -1.56 17.19
C ARG A 139 6.17 -0.12 16.74
N VAL A 140 5.08 0.57 17.02
CA VAL A 140 4.92 2.02 16.83
C VAL A 140 4.79 2.65 18.21
N THR A 141 5.62 3.66 18.48
CA THR A 141 5.71 4.34 19.77
C THR A 141 5.80 5.86 19.57
N PRO A 142 5.37 6.68 20.53
CA PRO A 142 5.64 8.10 20.49
C PRO A 142 7.13 8.33 20.81
N ARG A 143 7.73 9.36 20.23
CA ARG A 143 9.10 9.77 20.58
C ARG A 143 9.16 10.44 21.96
N ASN A 144 8.13 11.23 22.26
CA ASN A 144 7.98 11.96 23.51
C ASN A 144 6.74 11.45 24.26
N SER A 145 6.66 11.69 25.57
CA SER A 145 5.49 11.30 26.36
C SER A 145 4.20 11.93 25.82
N LEU A 146 3.15 11.14 25.66
CA LEU A 146 1.83 11.55 25.12
C LEU A 146 0.95 12.18 26.20
N ALA A 147 1.43 13.13 27.01
CA ALA A 147 0.74 13.70 28.18
C ALA A 147 -0.75 14.10 27.94
N GLY A 148 -1.67 13.13 28.00
CA GLY A 148 -3.09 13.26 27.60
C GLY A 148 -3.37 13.35 26.09
N GLY A 149 -2.34 13.28 25.24
CA GLY A 149 -2.43 13.47 23.80
C GLY A 149 -2.87 12.24 22.99
N ARG A 150 -3.32 12.50 21.75
CA ARG A 150 -3.58 11.50 20.72
C ARG A 150 -2.61 11.73 19.57
N LEU A 151 -1.91 10.69 19.15
CA LEU A 151 -0.91 10.79 18.07
C LEU A 151 -1.27 9.83 16.92
N PRO A 152 -1.89 10.34 15.84
CA PRO A 152 -2.21 9.51 14.68
C PRO A 152 -0.94 9.10 13.94
N TYR A 153 -0.96 7.90 13.38
CA TYR A 153 0.10 7.40 12.52
C TYR A 153 -0.46 6.55 11.40
N THR A 154 0.37 6.40 10.36
CA THR A 154 0.10 5.48 9.26
C THR A 154 1.35 4.65 9.00
N VAL A 155 1.18 3.33 8.94
CA VAL A 155 2.23 2.39 8.53
C VAL A 155 1.65 1.37 7.56
N ARG A 156 2.47 0.87 6.65
CA ARG A 156 2.14 -0.30 5.83
C ARG A 156 3.04 -1.45 6.19
N LEU A 157 2.45 -2.60 6.43
CA LEU A 157 3.16 -3.82 6.82
C LEU A 157 2.55 -5.02 6.11
N GLY A 158 3.40 -5.88 5.55
CA GLY A 158 2.98 -7.17 5.01
C GLY A 158 3.84 -7.63 3.85
N SER A 159 3.35 -8.63 3.11
CA SER A 159 4.04 -9.17 1.93
C SER A 159 4.44 -8.06 0.95
N TYR A 160 5.68 -8.11 0.45
CA TYR A 160 6.24 -7.10 -0.44
C TYR A 160 5.48 -7.08 -1.78
N PRO A 161 4.93 -5.92 -2.20
CA PRO A 161 4.09 -5.82 -3.37
C PRO A 161 4.90 -5.76 -4.66
N VAL A 162 4.66 -6.72 -5.55
CA VAL A 162 5.19 -6.73 -6.91
C VAL A 162 4.05 -6.46 -7.88
N LEU A 163 4.05 -5.28 -8.51
CA LEU A 163 3.16 -4.97 -9.62
C LEU A 163 3.63 -5.78 -10.85
N LYS A 164 2.91 -6.85 -11.18
CA LYS A 164 3.29 -7.80 -12.25
C LYS A 164 2.86 -7.34 -13.62
N SER A 165 1.66 -6.78 -13.73
CA SER A 165 1.11 -6.29 -14.98
C SER A 165 0.07 -5.21 -14.69
N TYR A 166 -0.16 -4.35 -15.68
CA TYR A 166 -1.23 -3.39 -15.68
C TYR A 166 -1.64 -3.10 -17.13
N GLU A 167 -2.90 -2.72 -17.31
CA GLU A 167 -3.44 -2.35 -18.61
C GLU A 167 -4.55 -1.32 -18.44
N LEU A 168 -4.61 -0.38 -19.38
CA LEU A 168 -5.77 0.48 -19.57
C LEU A 168 -6.44 0.01 -20.86
N LEU A 169 -7.55 -0.69 -20.73
CA LEU A 169 -8.24 -1.33 -21.84
C LEU A 169 -9.01 -0.31 -22.67
N ASP A 170 -9.12 -0.59 -23.96
CA ASP A 170 -10.02 0.14 -24.85
C ASP A 170 -11.47 0.07 -24.35
N GLU A 171 -12.25 1.07 -24.74
CA GLU A 171 -13.69 0.97 -24.58
C GLU A 171 -14.23 -0.14 -25.50
N PRO A 172 -15.03 -1.10 -24.97
CA PRO A 172 -15.62 -2.14 -25.81
C PRO A 172 -16.38 -1.59 -27.02
N GLY A 173 -16.00 -2.06 -28.21
CA GLY A 173 -16.64 -1.64 -29.46
C GLY A 173 -16.10 -0.34 -30.07
N VAL A 174 -15.03 0.24 -29.52
CA VAL A 174 -14.29 1.32 -30.17
C VAL A 174 -13.82 0.93 -31.56
N ILE A 175 -14.09 1.80 -32.53
CA ILE A 175 -13.44 1.77 -33.84
C ILE A 175 -12.07 2.43 -33.66
N ARG A 176 -11.04 1.63 -33.42
CA ARG A 176 -9.67 2.15 -33.21
C ARG A 176 -9.19 2.87 -34.46
N ILE A 177 -8.63 4.07 -34.23
CA ILE A 177 -7.79 4.75 -35.20
C ILE A 177 -6.49 3.94 -35.35
N PRO A 178 -6.09 3.51 -36.56
CA PRO A 178 -4.89 2.69 -36.75
C PRO A 178 -3.60 3.40 -36.36
N SER A 179 -2.56 2.62 -36.05
CA SER A 179 -1.22 3.16 -35.82
C SER A 179 -0.71 3.91 -37.06
N GLY A 180 -0.07 5.06 -36.85
CA GLY A 180 0.44 5.94 -37.90
C GLY A 180 -0.56 6.99 -38.39
N TYR A 181 -1.83 6.89 -38.00
CA TYR A 181 -2.89 7.80 -38.43
C TYR A 181 -3.15 8.93 -37.41
N THR A 182 -2.44 8.90 -36.28
CA THR A 182 -2.50 9.87 -35.19
C THR A 182 -1.12 10.47 -34.93
N ASN A 183 -1.10 11.60 -34.22
CA ASN A 183 0.04 12.11 -33.49
C ASN A 183 -0.30 12.12 -31.98
N PRO A 184 0.42 11.37 -31.11
CA PRO A 184 1.52 10.46 -31.43
C PRO A 184 1.07 9.28 -32.31
N GLY A 185 2.00 8.70 -33.08
CA GLY A 185 1.73 7.63 -34.06
C GLY A 185 1.21 6.31 -33.48
N TRP A 186 1.25 6.17 -32.15
CA TRP A 186 0.72 5.03 -31.43
C TRP A 186 -0.08 5.48 -30.22
N LEU A 187 -1.27 4.92 -30.07
CA LEU A 187 -2.16 5.12 -28.93
C LEU A 187 -2.40 3.75 -28.30
N ALA A 188 -1.86 3.56 -27.09
CA ALA A 188 -1.95 2.32 -26.32
C ALA A 188 -3.40 1.94 -26.03
N THR A 189 -4.23 2.94 -25.75
CA THR A 189 -5.65 2.80 -25.42
C THR A 189 -6.48 3.79 -26.24
N GLN A 190 -7.67 3.39 -26.68
CA GLN A 190 -8.62 4.28 -27.33
C GLN A 190 -10.03 4.13 -26.75
N ILE A 191 -10.68 5.26 -26.47
CA ILE A 191 -11.97 5.31 -25.78
C ILE A 191 -12.89 6.36 -26.40
N TYR A 192 -14.19 6.23 -26.17
CA TYR A 192 -15.17 7.28 -26.46
C TYR A 192 -15.62 8.07 -25.22
N LYS A 193 -15.66 7.40 -24.06
CA LYS A 193 -16.16 7.96 -22.79
C LYS A 193 -15.68 7.22 -21.54
N GLU A 194 -15.25 5.96 -21.64
CA GLU A 194 -14.87 5.16 -20.48
C GLU A 194 -13.72 4.20 -20.80
N ALA A 195 -12.90 3.88 -19.80
CA ALA A 195 -11.86 2.86 -19.89
C ALA A 195 -11.99 1.88 -18.72
N ILE A 196 -11.44 0.68 -18.87
CA ILE A 196 -11.25 -0.26 -17.76
C ILE A 196 -9.76 -0.30 -17.44
N PHE A 197 -9.41 0.07 -16.21
CA PHE A 197 -8.06 -0.09 -15.71
C PHE A 197 -7.95 -1.40 -14.93
N GLU A 198 -6.97 -2.22 -15.30
CA GLU A 198 -6.65 -3.47 -14.63
C GLU A 198 -5.20 -3.50 -14.15
N ALA A 199 -4.95 -4.10 -13.00
CA ALA A 199 -3.61 -4.35 -12.51
C ALA A 199 -3.53 -5.64 -11.69
N ARG A 200 -2.35 -6.27 -11.69
CA ARG A 200 -2.10 -7.51 -10.97
C ARG A 200 -0.90 -7.39 -10.03
N PHE A 201 -1.12 -7.74 -8.78
CA PHE A 201 -0.11 -7.79 -7.72
C PHE A 201 0.18 -9.22 -7.29
N THR A 202 1.45 -9.48 -7.03
CA THR A 202 1.91 -10.68 -6.34
C THR A 202 2.87 -10.32 -5.23
N ASP A 203 3.16 -11.28 -4.35
CA ASP A 203 4.36 -11.22 -3.50
C ASP A 203 5.63 -11.56 -4.30
N THR A 204 6.79 -11.56 -3.63
CA THR A 204 8.09 -11.90 -4.26
C THR A 204 8.26 -13.38 -4.58
N LYS A 205 7.34 -14.25 -4.15
CA LYS A 205 7.27 -15.67 -4.53
C LYS A 205 6.23 -15.94 -5.62
N GLY A 206 5.53 -14.91 -6.09
CA GLY A 206 4.55 -14.99 -7.17
C GLY A 206 3.13 -15.38 -6.73
N ALA A 207 2.86 -15.47 -5.43
CA ALA A 207 1.50 -15.68 -4.94
C ALA A 207 0.68 -14.38 -5.09
N PRO A 208 -0.61 -14.44 -5.43
CA PRO A 208 -1.46 -13.25 -5.50
C PRO A 208 -1.44 -12.46 -4.19
N LEU A 209 -1.45 -11.13 -4.29
CA LEU A 209 -1.31 -10.25 -3.13
C LEU A 209 -2.49 -9.29 -2.99
N GLU A 210 -3.28 -9.47 -1.94
CA GLU A 210 -4.27 -8.47 -1.50
C GLU A 210 -3.59 -7.25 -0.89
N GLY A 211 -4.16 -6.06 -1.11
CA GLY A 211 -3.70 -4.82 -0.49
C GLY A 211 -2.58 -4.09 -1.23
N GLY A 212 -2.05 -4.67 -2.32
CA GLY A 212 -1.19 -3.96 -3.26
C GLY A 212 -1.93 -2.80 -3.92
N MET A 213 -1.29 -1.64 -4.05
CA MET A 213 -1.88 -0.39 -4.49
C MET A 213 -1.23 0.06 -5.80
N ALA A 214 -2.03 0.16 -6.87
CA ALA A 214 -1.63 0.79 -8.11
C ALA A 214 -2.19 2.21 -8.15
N ILE A 215 -1.42 3.13 -8.73
CA ILE A 215 -1.92 4.45 -9.09
C ILE A 215 -1.81 4.62 -10.60
N LEU A 216 -2.91 5.07 -11.21
CA LEU A 216 -2.98 5.56 -12.57
C LEU A 216 -3.00 7.09 -12.50
N ASP A 217 -2.03 7.72 -13.16
CA ASP A 217 -1.95 9.18 -13.33
C ASP A 217 -2.11 9.48 -14.82
N LEU A 218 -3.07 10.32 -15.18
CA LEU A 218 -3.44 10.65 -16.55
C LEU A 218 -3.63 12.16 -16.73
N SER A 219 -3.05 12.74 -17.79
CA SER A 219 -3.21 14.16 -18.12
C SER A 219 -3.34 14.38 -19.63
N PHE A 220 -4.22 15.29 -20.03
CA PHE A 220 -4.40 15.75 -21.42
C PHE A 220 -3.42 16.86 -21.83
N GLY A 221 -2.46 17.23 -20.97
CA GLY A 221 -1.39 18.18 -21.28
C GLY A 221 -1.34 19.39 -20.35
N LYS A 222 -0.48 20.36 -20.70
CA LYS A 222 -0.21 21.53 -19.86
C LYS A 222 -1.47 22.36 -19.64
N GLY A 223 -1.85 22.54 -18.37
CA GLY A 223 -3.00 23.36 -17.95
C GLY A 223 -4.28 22.58 -17.68
N GLU A 224 -4.33 21.29 -18.01
CA GLU A 224 -5.42 20.41 -17.58
C GLU A 224 -5.03 19.68 -16.27
N PRO A 225 -5.96 19.56 -15.29
CA PRO A 225 -5.69 18.83 -14.06
C PRO A 225 -5.36 17.37 -14.37
N SER A 226 -4.41 16.79 -13.64
CA SER A 226 -4.20 15.34 -13.68
C SER A 226 -5.41 14.63 -13.06
N ILE A 227 -5.74 13.49 -13.65
CA ILE A 227 -6.71 12.52 -13.15
C ILE A 227 -5.89 11.41 -12.49
N GLU A 228 -6.02 11.30 -11.17
CA GLU A 228 -5.35 10.27 -10.37
C GLU A 228 -6.37 9.26 -9.82
N HIS A 229 -6.09 7.98 -10.03
CA HIS A 229 -6.86 6.89 -9.45
C HIS A 229 -5.94 5.94 -8.69
N VAL A 230 -6.10 5.89 -7.36
CA VAL A 230 -5.42 4.93 -6.48
C VAL A 230 -6.35 3.76 -6.21
N LEU A 231 -5.91 2.56 -6.55
CA LEU A 231 -6.72 1.35 -6.52
C LEU A 231 -5.99 0.24 -5.79
N THR A 232 -6.74 -0.53 -5.00
CA THR A 232 -6.20 -1.58 -4.12
C THR A 232 -6.64 -2.95 -4.61
N SER A 233 -5.70 -3.89 -4.67
CA SER A 233 -5.93 -5.26 -5.11
C SER A 233 -6.73 -6.08 -4.09
N ASN A 234 -7.60 -6.93 -4.63
CA ASN A 234 -8.41 -7.87 -3.86
C ASN A 234 -7.62 -9.16 -3.50
N ALA A 235 -8.31 -10.15 -2.92
CA ALA A 235 -7.74 -11.44 -2.52
C ALA A 235 -7.04 -12.20 -3.66
N ASP A 236 -7.46 -12.00 -4.91
CA ASP A 236 -6.85 -12.61 -6.10
C ASP A 236 -5.66 -11.80 -6.64
N GLY A 237 -5.20 -10.80 -5.89
CA GLY A 237 -4.15 -9.88 -6.29
C GLY A 237 -4.56 -9.01 -7.48
N PHE A 238 -5.86 -8.82 -7.71
CA PHE A 238 -6.36 -8.17 -8.90
C PHE A 238 -7.03 -6.83 -8.58
N VAL A 239 -6.81 -5.86 -9.46
CA VAL A 239 -7.47 -4.55 -9.48
C VAL A 239 -8.23 -4.46 -10.79
N SER A 240 -9.50 -4.04 -10.74
CA SER A 240 -10.27 -3.68 -11.93
C SER A 240 -11.22 -2.53 -11.59
N GLN A 241 -11.09 -1.41 -12.32
CA GLN A 241 -11.90 -0.21 -12.12
C GLN A 241 -12.34 0.35 -13.46
N ARG A 242 -13.63 0.65 -13.60
CA ARG A 242 -14.14 1.48 -14.70
C ARG A 242 -13.86 2.95 -14.37
N ILE A 243 -13.27 3.65 -15.32
CA ILE A 243 -12.97 5.08 -15.24
C ILE A 243 -13.81 5.80 -16.29
N GLU A 244 -14.59 6.77 -15.85
CA GLU A 244 -15.46 7.59 -16.70
C GLU A 244 -14.76 8.91 -17.05
N PHE A 245 -14.59 9.16 -18.34
CA PHE A 245 -14.03 10.40 -18.90
C PHE A 245 -15.13 11.31 -19.48
N GLY A 246 -16.33 10.78 -19.69
CA GLY A 246 -17.41 11.47 -20.39
C GLY A 246 -17.09 11.67 -21.87
N ARG A 247 -18.00 12.32 -22.61
CA ARG A 247 -17.76 12.63 -24.03
C ARG A 247 -16.81 13.82 -24.16
N CYS A 248 -15.93 13.79 -25.15
CA CYS A 248 -15.19 14.97 -25.59
C CYS A 248 -15.74 15.57 -26.89
N TYR A 249 -15.33 16.81 -27.15
CA TYR A 249 -15.67 17.56 -28.37
C TYR A 249 -14.40 18.20 -28.94
N GLY A 250 -14.40 18.45 -30.25
CA GLY A 250 -13.23 18.95 -30.98
C GLY A 250 -12.13 17.89 -31.10
N GLY A 251 -10.87 18.31 -30.94
CA GLY A 251 -9.70 17.44 -31.05
C GLY A 251 -8.95 17.63 -32.35
N VAL A 252 -7.87 16.87 -32.50
CA VAL A 252 -7.04 16.81 -33.71
C VAL A 252 -7.68 15.83 -34.69
N GLU A 253 -7.75 16.20 -35.96
CA GLU A 253 -8.20 15.30 -37.03
C GLU A 253 -7.14 14.21 -37.26
N ALA A 254 -7.54 12.94 -37.18
CA ALA A 254 -6.72 11.81 -37.60
C ALA A 254 -6.78 11.64 -39.12
N GLN A 255 -5.80 10.94 -39.69
CA GLN A 255 -5.89 10.53 -41.09
C GLN A 255 -7.12 9.63 -41.30
N ASP A 256 -7.75 9.74 -42.47
CA ASP A 256 -8.90 8.91 -42.83
C ASP A 256 -8.49 7.43 -42.97
N PHE A 257 -9.25 6.51 -42.40
CA PHE A 257 -8.92 5.08 -42.44
C PHE A 257 -10.13 4.20 -42.75
N VAL A 258 -9.88 3.04 -43.35
CA VAL A 258 -10.91 2.05 -43.62
C VAL A 258 -11.03 1.10 -42.45
N HIS A 259 -12.25 0.87 -41.97
CA HIS A 259 -12.55 -0.12 -40.94
C HIS A 259 -13.70 -1.02 -41.40
N THR A 260 -13.62 -2.32 -41.08
CA THR A 260 -14.54 -3.36 -41.58
C THR A 260 -15.83 -3.48 -40.77
N GLN A 261 -15.94 -2.78 -39.64
CA GLN A 261 -17.14 -2.78 -38.83
C GLN A 261 -18.27 -2.10 -39.61
N ARG A 262 -19.30 -2.90 -39.97
CA ARG A 262 -20.49 -2.51 -40.75
C ARG A 262 -20.21 -2.11 -42.21
N GLY A 263 -19.32 -2.85 -42.88
CA GLY A 263 -18.91 -2.60 -44.27
C GLY A 263 -17.51 -2.01 -44.35
N PHE A 264 -16.96 -1.84 -45.57
CA PHE A 264 -15.69 -1.13 -45.75
C PHE A 264 -15.98 0.37 -45.69
N ASN A 265 -16.03 0.89 -44.46
CA ASN A 265 -16.32 2.30 -44.20
C ASN A 265 -15.01 3.07 -44.07
N THR A 266 -14.91 4.19 -44.79
CA THR A 266 -13.86 5.19 -44.57
C THR A 266 -14.31 6.11 -43.45
N TRP A 267 -13.55 6.14 -42.37
CA TRP A 267 -13.83 6.90 -41.16
C TRP A 267 -12.91 8.11 -41.06
N ARG A 268 -13.49 9.22 -40.64
CA ARG A 268 -12.77 10.39 -40.14
C ARG A 268 -12.99 10.51 -38.65
N SER A 269 -11.90 10.69 -37.90
CA SER A 269 -11.96 10.80 -36.44
C SER A 269 -11.33 12.10 -35.97
N HIS A 270 -11.93 12.75 -34.97
CA HIS A 270 -11.25 13.74 -34.16
C HIS A 270 -11.00 13.19 -32.75
N TYR A 271 -9.81 13.42 -32.22
CA TYR A 271 -9.41 12.84 -30.95
C TYR A 271 -8.57 13.82 -30.11
N LYS A 272 -8.57 13.60 -28.80
CA LYS A 272 -7.63 14.19 -27.84
C LYS A 272 -6.66 13.14 -27.35
N VAL A 273 -5.47 13.57 -26.92
CA VAL A 273 -4.43 12.68 -26.40
C VAL A 273 -4.27 12.94 -24.92
N ALA A 274 -4.29 11.87 -24.11
CA ALA A 274 -3.81 11.93 -22.74
C ALA A 274 -2.54 11.08 -22.60
N GLY A 275 -1.52 11.62 -21.94
CA GLY A 275 -0.41 10.82 -21.42
C GLY A 275 -0.84 10.17 -20.11
N TYR A 276 -0.51 8.89 -19.91
CA TYR A 276 -0.76 8.23 -18.64
C TYR A 276 0.42 7.36 -18.19
N THR A 277 0.52 7.18 -16.88
CA THR A 277 1.54 6.35 -16.23
C THR A 277 0.88 5.49 -15.16
N VAL A 278 1.46 4.33 -14.91
CA VAL A 278 1.01 3.41 -13.85
C VAL A 278 2.20 3.02 -13.02
N HIS A 279 2.07 3.11 -11.70
CA HIS A 279 3.14 2.67 -10.80
C HIS A 279 2.61 2.01 -9.52
N ASN A 280 3.52 1.30 -8.87
CA ASN A 280 3.28 0.61 -7.61
C ASN A 280 3.34 1.60 -6.44
N PHE A 281 2.19 2.17 -6.10
CA PHE A 281 2.04 3.17 -5.03
C PHE A 281 2.26 2.59 -3.62
N SER A 282 2.18 1.26 -3.47
CA SER A 282 2.46 0.63 -2.18
C SER A 282 3.87 0.89 -1.67
N LEU A 283 4.83 1.10 -2.58
CA LEU A 283 6.24 1.35 -2.27
C LEU A 283 6.55 2.82 -1.96
N GLY A 284 5.54 3.69 -1.99
CA GLY A 284 5.70 5.12 -1.76
C GLY A 284 5.72 5.94 -3.05
N PRO A 285 6.13 7.21 -2.98
CA PRO A 285 6.19 8.07 -4.15
C PRO A 285 7.18 7.53 -5.17
N MET A 286 6.84 7.73 -6.43
CA MET A 286 7.62 7.28 -7.56
C MET A 286 9.01 7.93 -7.58
N THR A 287 10.07 7.12 -7.60
CA THR A 287 11.47 7.60 -7.62
C THR A 287 12.11 7.57 -9.00
N ALA A 288 11.53 6.82 -9.95
CA ALA A 288 12.02 6.69 -11.32
C ALA A 288 11.03 7.35 -12.30
N THR A 289 11.53 7.94 -13.38
CA THR A 289 10.66 8.45 -14.45
C THR A 289 9.91 7.28 -15.09
N PRO A 290 8.58 7.24 -15.01
CA PRO A 290 7.79 6.14 -15.53
C PRO A 290 7.75 6.23 -17.05
N HIS A 291 7.50 5.09 -17.69
CA HIS A 291 7.13 5.10 -19.09
C HIS A 291 5.76 5.75 -19.25
N VAL A 292 5.66 6.72 -20.15
CA VAL A 292 4.40 7.40 -20.48
C VAL A 292 3.77 6.69 -21.67
N PHE A 293 2.57 6.18 -21.47
CA PHE A 293 1.70 5.68 -22.54
C PHE A 293 0.75 6.78 -22.99
N TYR A 294 0.17 6.61 -24.17
CA TYR A 294 -0.79 7.57 -24.72
C TYR A 294 -2.15 6.93 -24.94
N MET A 295 -3.18 7.55 -24.39
CA MET A 295 -4.59 7.23 -24.61
C MET A 295 -5.20 8.22 -25.62
N GLY A 296 -5.94 7.70 -26.60
CA GLY A 296 -6.77 8.50 -27.51
C GLY A 296 -8.20 8.58 -27.03
N HIS A 297 -8.66 9.77 -26.68
CA HIS A 297 -10.08 10.04 -26.43
C HIS A 297 -10.73 10.49 -27.73
N ILE A 298 -11.50 9.60 -28.37
CA ILE A 298 -12.17 9.85 -29.65
C ILE A 298 -13.42 10.71 -29.38
N CYS A 299 -13.39 11.96 -29.84
CA CYS A 299 -14.45 12.93 -29.62
C CYS A 299 -15.56 12.81 -30.65
N THR A 300 -15.18 12.65 -31.92
CA THR A 300 -16.13 12.47 -33.03
C THR A 300 -15.60 11.46 -34.02
N GLN A 301 -16.52 10.69 -34.61
CA GLN A 301 -16.23 9.74 -35.67
C GLN A 301 -17.35 9.78 -36.71
N THR A 302 -16.99 10.08 -37.94
CA THR A 302 -17.94 10.26 -39.04
C THR A 302 -17.57 9.33 -40.18
N VAL A 303 -18.57 8.65 -40.73
CA VAL A 303 -18.41 7.87 -41.96
C VAL A 303 -18.38 8.85 -43.13
N LEU A 304 -17.29 8.85 -43.89
CA LEU A 304 -17.16 9.63 -45.12
C LEU A 304 -17.69 8.87 -46.34
N GLN A 305 -17.46 7.56 -46.35
CA GLN A 305 -17.82 6.69 -47.46
C GLN A 305 -18.11 5.27 -46.94
N THR A 306 -19.13 4.63 -47.50
CA THR A 306 -19.43 3.21 -47.28
C THR A 306 -19.27 2.47 -48.60
N VAL A 307 -18.38 1.48 -48.63
CA VAL A 307 -18.28 0.53 -49.74
C VAL A 307 -18.99 -0.76 -49.35
N ALA A 308 -20.07 -1.09 -50.07
CA ALA A 308 -20.80 -2.33 -49.87
C ALA A 308 -19.91 -3.54 -50.24
N PRO A 309 -19.96 -4.65 -49.48
CA PRO A 309 -19.29 -5.89 -49.86
C PRO A 309 -19.77 -6.31 -51.25
N ARG A 310 -18.85 -6.55 -52.19
CA ARG A 310 -19.22 -7.23 -53.44
C ARG A 310 -19.58 -8.66 -53.07
N GLY A 311 -20.84 -9.03 -53.32
CA GLY A 311 -21.38 -10.38 -53.07
C GLY A 311 -20.71 -11.45 -53.91
#